data_AF-A0A087M0C5-F1
#
_entry.id   AF-A0A087M0C5-F1
#
_cell.length_a   1.000
_cell.length_b   1.000
_cell.length_c   1.000
_cell.angle_alpha   90.00
_cell.angle_beta   90.00
_cell.angle_gamma   90.00
#
_symmetry.space_group_name_H-M   'P 1'
#
loop_
_entity.id
_entity.type
_entity.pdbx_description
1 polymer ?
#
loop_
_entity_poly.entity_id
_entity_poly.type
_entity_poly.pdbx_seq_one_letter_code
_entity_poly.pdbx_strand_id
1 'polypeptide(L)'
;MPYLVCAIITAISAAVSFGYSIAALRTAGGEAKTLALYAGGRSAALLLGAIAALVLQQAGWLFAIATMMIIVQAFDAYIGTTIKDRLKTFGPALTALFNLAALIWAILG
;
A
#
# COMPACT_ATOMS: atom_id res chain seq x y z
N MET A 1 -21.16 -1.23 6.52
CA MET A 1 -20.03 -0.81 7.38
C MET A 1 -18.69 -1.45 7.03
N PRO A 2 -18.57 -2.75 6.70
CA PRO A 2 -17.25 -3.36 6.49
C PRO A 2 -16.53 -2.84 5.22
N TYR A 3 -17.28 -2.44 4.19
CA TYR A 3 -16.74 -1.77 3.00
C TYR A 3 -15.91 -0.52 3.34
N LEU A 4 -16.46 0.39 4.15
CA LEU A 4 -15.79 1.66 4.50
C LEU A 4 -14.51 1.41 5.31
N VAL A 5 -14.54 0.44 6.22
CA VAL A 5 -13.37 0.05 7.02
C VAL A 5 -12.26 -0.48 6.11
N CYS A 6 -12.58 -1.39 5.19
CA CYS A 6 -11.63 -1.92 4.22
C CYS A 6 -11.09 -0.81 3.29
N ALA A 7 -11.94 0.09 2.82
CA ALA A 7 -11.52 1.20 1.96
C ALA A 7 -10.58 2.18 2.67
N ILE A 8 -10.87 2.52 3.94
CA ILE A 8 -10.00 3.38 4.75
C ILE A 8 -8.64 2.71 5.01
N ILE A 9 -8.64 1.43 5.39
CA ILE A 9 -7.40 0.69 5.66
C ILE A 9 -6.57 0.54 4.38
N THR A 10 -7.21 0.30 3.24
CA THR A 10 -6.57 0.25 1.92
C THR A 10 -5.96 1.62 1.55
N ALA A 11 -6.66 2.72 1.83
CA ALA A 11 -6.15 4.07 1.57
C ALA A 11 -4.95 4.43 2.47
N ILE A 12 -5.01 4.11 3.78
CA ILE A 12 -3.89 4.28 4.72
C ILE A 12 -2.68 3.47 4.23
N SER A 13 -2.93 2.22 3.83
CA SER A 13 -1.95 1.31 3.28
C SER A 13 -1.22 1.89 2.05
N ALA A 14 -1.99 2.45 1.11
CA ALA A 14 -1.44 3.08 -0.08
C ALA A 14 -0.65 4.35 0.25
N ALA A 15 -1.12 5.15 1.22
CA ALA A 15 -0.44 6.36 1.67
C ALA A 15 0.92 6.05 2.33
N VAL A 16 1.01 4.98 3.12
CA VAL A 16 2.26 4.51 3.73
C VAL A 16 3.27 4.11 2.65
N SER A 17 2.86 3.30 1.66
CA SER A 17 3.75 2.88 0.55
C SER A 17 4.22 4.08 -0.30
N PHE A 18 3.33 5.04 -0.57
CA PHE A 18 3.69 6.28 -1.25
C PHE A 18 4.67 7.14 -0.42
N GLY A 19 4.48 7.20 0.90
CA GLY A 19 5.41 7.84 1.83
C GLY A 19 6.82 7.26 1.77
N TYR A 20 6.96 5.94 1.70
CA TYR A 20 8.26 5.29 1.52
C TYR A 20 8.91 5.65 0.18
N SER A 21 8.14 5.72 -0.89
CA SER A 21 8.64 6.16 -2.21
C SER A 21 9.13 7.61 -2.18
N ILE A 22 8.43 8.52 -1.51
CA ILE A 22 8.89 9.91 -1.32
C ILE A 22 10.18 9.97 -0.49
N ALA A 23 10.26 9.20 0.58
CA ALA A 23 11.48 9.15 1.40
C ALA A 23 12.69 8.63 0.60
N ALA A 24 12.48 7.63 -0.27
CA ALA A 24 13.50 7.14 -1.19
C ALA A 24 13.91 8.23 -2.20
N LEU A 25 12.96 8.98 -2.76
CA LEU A 25 13.26 10.06 -3.70
C LEU A 25 14.10 11.19 -3.10
N ARG A 26 13.94 11.48 -1.81
CA ARG A 26 14.72 12.52 -1.11
C ARG A 26 16.16 12.09 -0.82
N THR A 27 16.42 10.79 -0.76
CA THR A 27 17.72 10.25 -0.35
C THR A 27 18.51 9.62 -1.50
N ALA A 28 17.84 9.27 -2.60
CA ALA A 28 18.47 8.62 -3.75
C ALA A 28 19.13 9.63 -4.73
N GLY A 29 20.32 9.28 -5.20
CA GLY A 29 21.04 9.96 -6.29
C GLY A 29 21.29 9.02 -7.48
N GLY A 30 21.60 9.58 -8.65
CA GLY A 30 21.93 8.81 -9.85
C GLY A 30 20.82 7.85 -10.31
N GLU A 31 21.18 6.64 -10.74
CA GLU A 31 20.23 5.61 -11.19
C GLU A 31 19.21 5.20 -10.12
N ALA A 32 19.59 5.21 -8.84
CA ALA A 32 18.69 4.89 -7.73
C ALA A 32 17.52 5.89 -7.64
N LYS A 33 17.73 7.15 -8.04
CA LYS A 33 16.67 8.16 -8.11
C LYS A 33 15.66 7.84 -9.21
N THR A 34 16.13 7.36 -10.37
CA THR A 34 15.26 6.95 -11.47
C THR A 34 14.38 5.76 -11.06
N LEU A 35 14.96 4.74 -10.41
CA LEU A 35 14.21 3.62 -9.83
C LEU A 35 13.18 4.07 -8.79
N ALA A 36 13.56 5.00 -7.90
CA ALA A 36 12.65 5.57 -6.91
C ALA A 36 11.50 6.37 -7.56
N LEU A 37 11.72 7.05 -8.69
CA LEU A 37 10.67 7.75 -9.45
C LEU A 37 9.67 6.76 -10.04
N TYR A 38 10.13 5.65 -10.62
CA TYR A 38 9.24 4.60 -11.12
C TYR A 38 8.44 3.93 -9.99
N ALA A 39 9.07 3.65 -8.85
CA ALA A 39 8.38 3.13 -7.67
C ALA A 39 7.34 4.13 -7.12
N GLY A 40 7.69 5.41 -7.09
CA GLY A 40 6.79 6.51 -6.72
C GLY A 40 5.58 6.63 -7.64
N GLY A 41 5.76 6.50 -8.97
CA GLY A 41 4.66 6.54 -9.92
C GLY A 41 3.65 5.39 -9.71
N ARG A 42 4.14 4.18 -9.43
CA ARG A 42 3.28 3.01 -9.16
C ARG A 42 2.50 3.14 -7.86
N SER A 43 3.16 3.56 -6.78
CA SER A 43 2.50 3.77 -5.49
C SER A 43 1.51 4.94 -5.53
N ALA A 44 1.79 6.00 -6.31
CA ALA A 44 0.84 7.07 -6.58
C ALA A 44 -0.42 6.57 -7.31
N ALA A 45 -0.25 5.73 -8.34
CA ALA A 45 -1.38 5.15 -9.07
C ALA A 45 -2.26 4.28 -8.14
N LEU A 46 -1.65 3.49 -7.25
CA LEU A 46 -2.38 2.70 -6.25
C LEU A 46 -3.10 3.58 -5.22
N LEU A 47 -2.50 4.68 -4.79
CA LEU A 47 -3.13 5.65 -3.91
C LEU A 47 -4.36 6.29 -4.56
N LEU A 48 -4.25 6.69 -5.83
CA LEU A 48 -5.40 7.19 -6.59
C LEU A 48 -6.48 6.12 -6.76
N GLY A 49 -6.10 4.87 -7.03
CA GLY A 49 -7.03 3.73 -7.10
C GLY A 49 -7.77 3.48 -5.79
N ALA A 50 -7.08 3.62 -4.65
CA ALA A 50 -7.69 3.51 -3.31
C ALA A 50 -8.64 4.68 -3.00
N ILE A 51 -8.29 5.91 -3.40
CA ILE A 51 -9.19 7.06 -3.30
C ILE A 51 -10.43 6.86 -4.19
N ALA A 52 -10.25 6.36 -5.41
CA ALA A 52 -11.36 6.04 -6.30
C ALA A 52 -12.29 4.99 -5.69
N ALA A 53 -11.77 4.01 -4.94
CA ALA A 53 -12.59 3.04 -4.20
C ALA A 53 -13.49 3.71 -3.15
N LEU A 54 -13.03 4.77 -2.48
CA LEU A 54 -13.86 5.53 -1.52
C LEU A 54 -15.00 6.29 -2.20
N VAL A 55 -14.77 6.81 -3.42
CA VAL A 55 -15.74 7.63 -4.15
C VAL A 55 -16.74 6.77 -4.94
N LEU A 56 -16.25 5.75 -5.65
CA LEU A 56 -17.08 4.95 -6.56
C LEU A 56 -17.94 3.91 -5.82
N GLN A 57 -17.58 3.55 -4.58
CA GLN A 57 -18.30 2.58 -3.74
C GLN A 57 -18.60 1.22 -4.41
N GLN A 58 -17.73 0.80 -5.32
CA GLN A 58 -17.84 -0.47 -6.05
C GLN A 58 -17.03 -1.56 -5.33
N ALA A 59 -17.71 -2.58 -4.78
CA ALA A 59 -17.09 -3.68 -4.04
C ALA A 59 -15.97 -4.38 -4.82
N GLY A 60 -16.19 -4.71 -6.09
CA GLY A 60 -15.19 -5.37 -6.93
C GLY A 60 -13.91 -4.55 -7.12
N TRP A 61 -14.04 -3.23 -7.26
CA TRP A 61 -12.89 -2.33 -7.38
C TRP A 61 -12.09 -2.26 -6.08
N LEU A 62 -12.78 -2.12 -4.95
CA LEU A 62 -12.14 -2.12 -3.64
C LEU A 62 -11.36 -3.42 -3.39
N PHE A 63 -11.96 -4.58 -3.69
CA PHE A 63 -11.31 -5.87 -3.48
C PHE A 63 -10.06 -6.04 -4.34
N ALA A 64 -10.11 -5.58 -5.60
CA ALA A 64 -8.93 -5.59 -6.48
C ALA A 64 -7.79 -4.72 -5.92
N ILE A 65 -8.08 -3.47 -5.55
CA ILE A 65 -7.06 -2.56 -5.00
C ILE A 65 -6.53 -3.03 -3.65
N ALA A 66 -7.40 -3.51 -2.76
CA ALA A 66 -7.00 -4.05 -1.46
C ALA A 66 -6.05 -5.24 -1.62
N THR A 67 -6.37 -6.16 -2.55
CA THR A 67 -5.51 -7.31 -2.87
C THR A 67 -4.15 -6.86 -3.41
N MET A 68 -4.13 -5.91 -4.35
CA MET A 68 -2.88 -5.34 -4.87
C MET A 68 -2.05 -4.70 -3.76
N MET A 69 -2.68 -3.96 -2.84
CA MET A 69 -2.00 -3.32 -1.72
C MET A 69 -1.40 -4.32 -0.73
N ILE A 70 -2.09 -5.43 -0.44
CA ILE A 70 -1.55 -6.51 0.40
C ILE A 70 -0.28 -7.09 -0.23
N ILE A 71 -0.29 -7.34 -1.55
CA ILE A 71 0.87 -7.84 -2.28
C ILE A 71 2.03 -6.83 -2.21
N VAL A 72 1.76 -5.55 -2.49
CA VAL A 72 2.77 -4.49 -2.43
C VAL A 72 3.40 -4.40 -1.05
N GLN A 73 2.60 -4.44 0.01
CA GLN A 73 3.10 -4.37 1.38
C GLN A 73 3.89 -5.61 1.80
N ALA A 74 3.55 -6.79 1.27
CA ALA A 74 4.37 -7.99 1.46
C ALA A 74 5.75 -7.83 0.82
N PHE A 75 5.82 -7.25 -0.38
CA PHE A 75 7.10 -6.92 -1.02
C PHE A 75 7.86 -5.82 -0.25
N ASP A 76 7.17 -4.76 0.19
CA ASP A 76 7.79 -3.69 0.98
C ASP A 76 8.37 -4.24 2.30
N ALA A 77 7.67 -5.17 2.97
CA ALA A 77 8.17 -5.86 4.16
C ALA A 77 9.40 -6.74 3.86
N TYR A 78 9.38 -7.48 2.74
CA TYR A 78 10.51 -8.30 2.29
C TYR A 78 11.74 -7.46 1.91
N ILE A 79 11.53 -6.30 1.29
CA ILE A 79 12.61 -5.36 1.01
C ILE A 79 13.14 -4.79 2.34
N GLY A 80 12.25 -4.45 3.29
CA GLY A 80 12.62 -4.02 4.63
C GLY A 80 13.52 -5.01 5.38
N THR A 81 13.22 -6.31 5.34
CA THR A 81 14.06 -7.34 5.97
C THR A 81 15.44 -7.40 5.33
N THR A 82 15.52 -7.24 4.02
CA THR A 82 16.78 -7.25 3.26
C THR A 82 17.69 -6.07 3.65
N ILE A 83 17.11 -4.89 3.90
CA ILE A 83 17.85 -3.67 4.28
C ILE A 83 18.11 -3.60 5.80
N LYS A 84 17.68 -4.62 6.57
CA LYS A 84 17.76 -4.70 8.05
C LYS A 84 17.13 -3.50 8.78
N ASP A 85 16.22 -2.79 8.13
CA ASP A 85 15.52 -1.66 8.71
C ASP A 85 14.21 -2.14 9.35
N ARG A 86 14.20 -2.20 10.69
CA ARG A 86 13.06 -2.73 11.45
C ARG A 86 11.78 -1.92 11.20
N LEU A 87 11.86 -0.60 11.03
CA LEU A 87 10.68 0.23 10.76
C LEU A 87 10.10 -0.04 9.38
N LYS A 88 10.96 -0.22 8.37
CA LYS A 88 10.53 -0.57 7.00
C LYS A 88 10.11 -2.04 6.84
N THR A 89 10.37 -2.87 7.84
CA THR A 89 9.92 -4.27 7.89
C THR A 89 8.56 -4.38 8.57
N PHE A 90 8.46 -3.88 9.80
CA PHE A 90 7.26 -4.06 10.63
C PHE A 90 6.09 -3.16 10.18
N GLY A 91 6.37 -1.96 9.66
CA GLY A 91 5.34 -1.04 9.16
C GLY A 91 4.51 -1.68 8.05
N PRO A 92 5.12 -2.05 6.91
CA PRO A 92 4.40 -2.68 5.80
C PRO A 92 3.74 -4.00 6.18
N ALA A 93 4.42 -4.85 6.96
CA ALA A 93 3.86 -6.13 7.40
C ALA A 93 2.58 -5.94 8.24
N LEU A 94 2.58 -4.98 9.16
CA LEU A 94 1.42 -4.69 9.98
C LEU A 94 0.26 -4.13 9.15
N THR A 95 0.55 -3.21 8.22
CA THR A 95 -0.47 -2.71 7.30
C THR A 95 -1.05 -3.80 6.40
N ALA A 96 -0.24 -4.78 5.96
CA ALA A 96 -0.71 -5.90 5.15
C ALA A 96 -1.67 -6.79 5.93
N LEU A 97 -1.36 -7.09 7.19
CA LEU A 97 -2.20 -7.89 8.07
C LEU A 97 -3.55 -7.21 8.33
N PHE A 98 -3.55 -5.91 8.64
CA PHE A 98 -4.79 -5.16 8.84
C PHE A 98 -5.62 -5.06 7.55
N ASN A 99 -4.97 -4.84 6.41
CA ASN A 99 -5.67 -4.75 5.14
C ASN A 99 -6.26 -6.09 4.70
N LEU A 100 -5.55 -7.20 4.95
CA LEU A 100 -6.06 -8.56 4.74
C LEU A 100 -7.26 -8.87 5.64
N ALA A 101 -7.15 -8.57 6.94
CA ALA A 101 -8.26 -8.79 7.88
C ALA A 101 -9.50 -7.97 7.48
N ALA A 102 -9.31 -6.72 7.06
CA ALA A 102 -10.39 -5.85 6.61
C ALA A 102 -11.01 -6.33 5.29
N LEU A 103 -10.20 -6.84 4.35
CA LEU A 103 -10.68 -7.42 3.11
C LEU A 103 -11.51 -8.68 3.35
N ILE A 104 -11.03 -9.59 4.20
CA ILE A 104 -11.77 -10.81 4.57
C ILE A 104 -13.11 -10.43 5.22
N TRP A 105 -13.11 -9.45 6.12
CA TRP A 105 -14.35 -8.99 6.74
C TRP A 105 -15.32 -8.35 5.74
N ALA A 106 -14.81 -7.57 4.77
CA ALA A 106 -15.64 -6.97 3.72
C ALA A 106 -16.19 -7.97 2.69
N ILE A 107 -15.57 -9.14 2.55
CA ILE A 107 -16.07 -10.23 1.70
C ILE A 107 -17.11 -11.08 2.43
N LEU A 108 -16.92 -11.33 3.74
CA LEU A 108 -17.75 -12.26 4.52
C LEU A 108 -18.91 -11.62 5.28
N GLY A 109 -18.92 -10.29 5.46
CA GLY A 109 -19.92 -9.56 6.24
C GLY A 109 -20.66 -8.50 5.44
#